data_AF-A0A2Y9LFP9-F1
#
_entry.id   AF-A0A2Y9LFP9-F1
#
_cell.length_a   1.000
_cell.length_b   1.000
_cell.length_c   1.000
_cell.angle_alpha   90.00
_cell.angle_beta   90.00
_cell.angle_gamma   90.00
#
_symmetry.space_group_name_H-M   'P 1'
#
loop_
_entity.id
_entity.type
_entity.pdbx_description
1 polymer ?
#
loop_
_entity_poly.entity_id
_entity_poly.type
_entity_poly.pdbx_seq_one_letter_code
_entity_poly.pdbx_strand_id
1 'polypeptide(L)'
;MYARVGLLLRALPLLLWGGLDAQLAQRVGQELRREAEAFLEKYGYLSEPVPSSPASTRFSNAIREFQWVSQLPMSGMLDAATLRQMTQPRCGVADTDSQVAWTKRVSALFTGRRAKMRRKKRFARQGNKWYKRHLSYRLVNWPQHLPEPAVRGAVRAAFQLWSNVSALEFWEAPATGPADIRLTFFQGDHNDGLSNAFDGPGGALAHAFLPRRGEAHFDRDERWSLSRRRGRNLFVVLAHEIGHTLGLTHSAAPRALMAPYYKRLGRDALLSWDDVLAVQSLYGKPQGGSGAIQLPGKLFTDFEAWDPHRLQGRRPETRGPKYCHSSFDAITVDGQHRLYIFQGNQFWEVTADGNVSEPHPLQKRWAGLPPHIEAAAVSLEDGDFYFFKELLVVMAVEKAPGLP
;
A
#
# COMPACT_ATOMS: atom_id res chain seq x y z
N MET A 1 -14.29 28.77 12.57
CA MET A 1 -14.78 28.69 11.19
C MET A 1 -14.81 27.21 10.78
N TYR A 2 -15.82 26.46 11.22
CA TYR A 2 -15.91 25.02 10.99
C TYR A 2 -17.29 24.70 10.41
N ALA A 3 -17.35 24.45 9.09
CA ALA A 3 -18.45 23.81 8.36
C ALA A 3 -18.25 24.02 6.84
N ARG A 4 -17.22 23.45 6.20
CA ARG A 4 -17.04 23.58 4.73
C ARG A 4 -16.48 22.33 4.03
N VAL A 5 -16.95 21.14 4.41
CA VAL A 5 -16.76 19.92 3.59
C VAL A 5 -18.12 19.30 3.18
N GLY A 6 -19.23 19.87 3.65
CA GLY A 6 -20.57 19.29 3.47
C GLY A 6 -21.25 19.52 2.11
N LEU A 7 -20.68 20.33 1.20
CA LEU A 7 -21.38 20.75 -0.02
C LEU A 7 -20.98 19.98 -1.29
N LEU A 8 -19.82 19.34 -1.30
CA LEU A 8 -19.41 18.47 -2.41
C LEU A 8 -20.35 17.26 -2.62
N LEU A 9 -21.05 16.83 -1.56
CA LEU A 9 -22.08 15.79 -1.63
C LEU A 9 -23.48 16.30 -2.03
N ARG A 10 -23.74 17.62 -1.93
CA ARG A 10 -25.08 18.20 -2.17
C ARG A 10 -25.24 18.88 -3.53
N ALA A 11 -24.16 19.19 -4.26
CA ALA A 11 -24.24 19.89 -5.53
C ALA A 11 -24.33 18.98 -6.78
N LEU A 12 -23.99 17.70 -6.65
CA LEU A 12 -24.04 16.73 -7.77
C LEU A 12 -25.45 16.46 -8.36
N PRO A 13 -26.57 16.54 -7.61
CA PRO A 13 -27.91 16.34 -8.19
C PRO A 13 -28.47 17.56 -8.94
N LEU A 14 -27.94 18.78 -8.70
CA LEU A 14 -28.50 20.02 -9.24
C LEU A 14 -28.04 20.34 -10.67
N LEU A 15 -27.13 19.53 -11.24
CA LEU A 15 -26.69 19.66 -12.63
C LEU A 15 -27.65 19.02 -13.64
N LEU A 16 -28.72 18.36 -13.19
CA LEU A 16 -29.60 17.59 -14.07
C LEU A 16 -30.92 18.28 -14.44
N TRP A 17 -31.42 19.26 -13.66
CA TRP A 17 -32.67 19.95 -13.97
C TRP A 17 -32.39 21.42 -14.28
N GLY A 18 -32.49 21.76 -15.56
CA GLY A 18 -32.16 23.07 -16.12
C GLY A 18 -32.91 24.21 -15.44
N GLY A 19 -32.15 25.17 -14.92
CA GLY A 19 -32.67 26.40 -14.32
C GLY A 19 -31.76 26.95 -13.22
N LEU A 20 -30.46 27.11 -13.49
CA LEU A 20 -29.58 27.83 -12.57
C LEU A 20 -29.48 29.30 -13.03
N ASP A 21 -29.89 30.21 -12.14
CA ASP A 21 -29.62 31.63 -12.25
C ASP A 21 -28.09 31.86 -12.43
N ALA A 22 -27.69 32.66 -13.41
CA ALA A 22 -26.28 32.87 -13.77
C ALA A 22 -25.44 33.36 -12.58
N GLN A 23 -26.07 34.12 -11.67
CA GLN A 23 -25.42 34.58 -10.44
C GLN A 23 -25.15 33.44 -9.46
N LEU A 24 -26.04 32.45 -9.38
CA LEU A 24 -25.86 31.27 -8.52
C LEU A 24 -24.75 30.36 -9.08
N ALA A 25 -24.71 30.14 -10.39
CA ALA A 25 -23.64 29.39 -11.04
C ALA A 25 -22.26 30.03 -10.83
N GLN A 26 -22.17 31.35 -10.90
CA GLN A 26 -20.93 32.10 -10.66
C GLN A 26 -20.47 32.00 -9.19
N ARG A 27 -21.39 32.10 -8.22
CA ARG A 27 -21.07 31.94 -6.79
C ARG A 27 -20.58 30.52 -6.48
N VAL A 28 -21.28 29.50 -6.98
CA VAL A 28 -20.88 28.10 -6.79
C VAL A 28 -19.50 27.84 -7.40
N GLY A 29 -19.23 28.37 -8.60
CA GLY A 29 -17.90 28.24 -9.23
C GLY A 29 -16.78 28.90 -8.43
N GLN A 30 -17.03 30.06 -7.81
CA GLN A 30 -16.06 30.73 -6.94
C GLN A 30 -15.78 29.95 -5.65
N GLU A 31 -16.81 29.34 -5.05
CA GLU A 31 -16.67 28.56 -3.83
C GLU A 31 -15.89 27.26 -4.08
N LEU A 32 -16.23 26.53 -5.14
CA LEU A 32 -15.50 25.32 -5.56
C LEU A 32 -14.02 25.61 -5.83
N ARG A 33 -13.72 26.75 -6.45
CA ARG A 33 -12.34 27.18 -6.67
C ARG A 33 -11.60 27.42 -5.35
N ARG A 34 -12.21 28.11 -4.39
CA ARG A 34 -11.59 28.36 -3.07
C ARG A 34 -11.32 27.06 -2.32
N GLU A 35 -12.24 26.10 -2.36
CA GLU A 35 -12.04 24.78 -1.77
C GLU A 35 -10.89 24.03 -2.45
N ALA A 36 -10.79 24.09 -3.78
CA ALA A 36 -9.69 23.50 -4.53
C ALA A 36 -8.34 24.18 -4.22
N GLU A 37 -8.30 25.51 -4.09
CA GLU A 37 -7.09 26.24 -3.67
C GLU A 37 -6.63 25.79 -2.29
N ALA A 38 -7.54 25.73 -1.30
CA ALA A 38 -7.22 25.24 0.05
C ALA A 38 -6.74 23.77 0.04
N PHE A 39 -7.34 22.91 -0.80
CA PHE A 39 -6.87 21.54 -0.99
C PHE A 39 -5.44 21.51 -1.55
N LEU A 40 -5.19 22.27 -2.61
CA LEU A 40 -3.89 22.32 -3.27
C LEU A 40 -2.80 22.88 -2.34
N GLU A 41 -3.14 23.84 -1.49
CA GLU A 41 -2.26 24.34 -0.43
C GLU A 41 -1.98 23.27 0.63
N LYS A 42 -3.03 22.62 1.17
CA LYS A 42 -2.91 21.55 2.20
C LYS A 42 -1.97 20.43 1.75
N TYR A 43 -2.11 19.99 0.51
CA TYR A 43 -1.29 18.89 -0.04
C TYR A 43 -0.01 19.37 -0.74
N GLY A 44 0.28 20.67 -0.68
CA GLY A 44 1.55 21.28 -1.07
C GLY A 44 1.75 21.48 -2.58
N TYR A 45 0.68 21.39 -3.38
CA TYR A 45 0.69 21.77 -4.79
C TYR A 45 0.75 23.29 -5.01
N LEU A 46 0.38 24.08 -3.99
CA LEU A 46 0.49 25.54 -3.97
C LEU A 46 1.24 25.98 -2.70
N SER A 47 2.17 26.92 -2.84
CA SER A 47 3.02 27.41 -1.74
C SER A 47 2.84 28.90 -1.42
N GLU A 48 2.06 29.63 -2.22
CA GLU A 48 1.78 31.07 -2.05
C GLU A 48 0.33 31.38 -2.43
N PRO A 49 -0.29 32.41 -1.82
CA PRO A 49 -1.63 32.85 -2.19
C PRO A 49 -1.68 33.25 -3.67
N VAL A 50 -2.58 32.61 -4.40
CA VAL A 50 -2.76 32.81 -5.85
C VAL A 50 -3.44 34.16 -6.07
N PRO A 51 -2.93 35.03 -6.99
CA PRO A 51 -3.66 36.22 -7.40
C PRO A 51 -5.04 35.82 -7.94
N SER A 52 -6.09 36.59 -7.62
CA SER A 52 -7.51 36.33 -7.94
C SER A 52 -7.85 36.19 -9.44
N SER A 53 -6.86 36.14 -10.32
CA SER A 53 -7.04 35.96 -11.75
C SER A 53 -7.50 34.53 -12.08
N PRO A 54 -8.58 34.36 -12.86
CA PRO A 54 -9.04 33.06 -13.32
C PRO A 54 -8.01 32.30 -14.19
N ALA A 55 -7.04 33.02 -14.78
CA ALA A 55 -6.02 32.51 -15.69
C ALA A 55 -4.62 32.41 -15.06
N SER A 56 -4.52 32.04 -13.78
CA SER A 56 -3.20 31.90 -13.17
C SER A 56 -2.53 30.59 -13.62
N THR A 57 -1.42 30.72 -14.35
CA THR A 57 -0.59 29.58 -14.79
C THR A 57 -0.15 28.72 -13.60
N ARG A 58 0.03 29.34 -12.42
CA ARG A 58 0.34 28.65 -11.16
C ARG A 58 -0.76 27.68 -10.73
N PHE A 59 -2.03 28.12 -10.73
CA PHE A 59 -3.15 27.26 -10.35
C PHE A 59 -3.33 26.11 -11.35
N SER A 60 -3.25 26.40 -12.65
CA SER A 60 -3.35 25.35 -13.68
C SER A 60 -2.22 24.32 -13.55
N ASN A 61 -0.98 24.75 -13.26
CA ASN A 61 0.13 23.84 -13.03
C ASN A 61 -0.06 22.99 -11.76
N ALA A 62 -0.54 23.59 -10.67
CA ALA A 62 -0.87 22.85 -9.45
C ALA A 62 -1.94 21.78 -9.71
N ILE A 63 -2.96 22.08 -10.52
CA ILE A 63 -3.95 21.10 -10.95
C ILE A 63 -3.31 19.99 -11.79
N ARG A 64 -2.40 20.30 -12.71
CA ARG A 64 -1.70 19.27 -13.51
C ARG A 64 -0.92 18.29 -12.65
N GLU A 65 -0.20 18.82 -11.66
CA GLU A 65 0.55 17.99 -10.71
C GLU A 65 -0.38 17.11 -9.87
N PHE A 66 -1.49 17.68 -9.38
CA PHE A 66 -2.52 16.93 -8.69
C PHE A 66 -3.13 15.83 -9.56
N GLN A 67 -3.49 16.14 -10.80
CA GLN A 67 -4.05 15.20 -11.76
C GLN A 67 -3.07 14.07 -12.07
N TRP A 68 -1.78 14.37 -12.21
CA TRP A 68 -0.74 13.36 -12.42
C TRP A 68 -0.64 12.38 -11.25
N VAL A 69 -0.53 12.87 -10.02
CA VAL A 69 -0.48 12.02 -8.81
C VAL A 69 -1.76 11.19 -8.67
N SER A 70 -2.90 11.80 -9.00
CA SER A 70 -4.22 11.17 -8.91
C SER A 70 -4.59 10.30 -10.11
N GLN A 71 -3.70 10.18 -11.10
CA GLN A 71 -3.92 9.41 -12.34
C GLN A 71 -5.13 9.86 -13.16
N LEU A 72 -5.37 11.17 -13.18
CA LEU A 72 -6.32 11.84 -14.05
C LEU A 72 -5.61 12.39 -15.30
N PRO A 73 -6.34 12.62 -16.41
CA PRO A 73 -5.80 13.37 -17.54
C PRO A 73 -5.27 14.75 -17.09
N MET A 74 -4.01 15.05 -17.44
CA MET A 74 -3.32 16.30 -17.05
C MET A 74 -3.81 17.51 -17.86
N SER A 75 -5.09 17.85 -17.74
CA SER A 75 -5.71 18.98 -18.42
C SER A 75 -5.29 20.33 -17.82
N GLY A 76 -4.98 20.35 -16.51
CA GLY A 76 -4.78 21.58 -15.75
C GLY A 76 -6.08 22.36 -15.51
N MET A 77 -7.22 21.73 -15.75
CA MET A 77 -8.56 22.29 -15.56
C MET A 77 -9.23 21.68 -14.33
N LEU A 78 -9.94 22.49 -13.56
CA LEU A 78 -10.74 22.03 -12.42
C LEU A 78 -12.06 21.41 -12.91
N ASP A 79 -11.97 20.29 -13.61
CA ASP A 79 -13.12 19.57 -14.13
C ASP A 79 -13.83 18.74 -13.05
N ALA A 80 -15.01 18.21 -13.38
CA ALA A 80 -15.81 17.43 -12.45
C ALA A 80 -15.11 16.16 -11.94
N ALA A 81 -14.21 15.56 -12.74
CA ALA A 81 -13.45 14.39 -12.31
C ALA A 81 -12.39 14.77 -11.28
N THR A 82 -11.69 15.89 -11.51
CA THR A 82 -10.69 16.48 -10.62
C THR A 82 -11.32 16.84 -9.28
N LEU A 83 -12.47 17.53 -9.29
CA LEU A 83 -13.21 17.87 -8.07
C LEU A 83 -13.66 16.63 -7.30
N ARG A 84 -14.26 15.63 -7.98
CA ARG A 84 -14.66 14.37 -7.33
C ARG A 84 -13.49 13.62 -6.71
N GLN A 85 -12.29 13.74 -7.30
CA GLN A 85 -11.10 13.10 -6.77
C GLN A 85 -10.58 13.83 -5.53
N MET A 86 -10.64 15.17 -5.48
CA MET A 86 -10.27 15.95 -4.31
C MET A 86 -11.10 15.61 -3.06
N THR A 87 -12.31 15.04 -3.23
CA THR A 87 -13.20 14.65 -2.12
C THR A 87 -13.01 13.22 -1.64
N GLN A 88 -12.24 12.42 -2.36
CA GLN A 88 -12.03 11.03 -1.97
C GLN A 88 -11.17 10.95 -0.70
N PRO A 89 -11.45 9.99 0.20
CA PRO A 89 -10.64 9.78 1.39
C PRO A 89 -9.19 9.45 1.03
N ARG A 90 -8.25 10.07 1.73
CA ARG A 90 -6.82 9.97 1.44
C ARG A 90 -5.96 10.14 2.69
N CYS A 91 -4.66 9.90 2.55
CA CYS A 91 -3.66 10.31 3.52
C CYS A 91 -3.54 11.84 3.54
N GLY A 92 -3.37 12.38 4.75
CA GLY A 92 -3.19 13.79 5.07
C GLY A 92 -1.78 14.33 4.82
N VAL A 93 -0.81 13.47 4.49
CA VAL A 93 0.55 13.87 4.14
C VAL A 93 0.56 14.62 2.80
N ALA A 94 1.39 15.66 2.69
CA ALA A 94 1.55 16.41 1.46
C ALA A 94 2.12 15.55 0.31
N ASP A 95 1.69 15.82 -0.92
CA ASP A 95 2.16 15.12 -2.12
C ASP A 95 3.48 15.71 -2.67
N THR A 96 4.00 16.76 -2.04
CA THR A 96 5.25 17.43 -2.41
C THR A 96 6.42 16.45 -2.47
N ASP A 97 7.32 16.68 -3.42
CA ASP A 97 8.46 15.81 -3.74
C ASP A 97 8.12 14.40 -4.27
N SER A 98 6.85 13.99 -4.36
CA SER A 98 6.46 12.66 -4.86
C SER A 98 6.87 12.43 -6.32
N GLN A 99 6.66 13.43 -7.18
CA GLN A 99 7.08 13.40 -8.59
C GLN A 99 8.61 13.35 -8.72
N VAL A 100 9.33 14.13 -7.91
CA VAL A 100 10.80 14.15 -7.89
C VAL A 100 11.35 12.81 -7.41
N ALA A 101 10.77 12.25 -6.35
CA ALA A 101 11.15 10.95 -5.80
C ALA A 101 10.92 9.83 -6.83
N TRP A 102 9.76 9.81 -7.49
CA TRP A 102 9.44 8.83 -8.53
C TRP A 102 10.38 8.94 -9.73
N THR A 103 10.57 10.14 -10.29
CA THR A 103 11.46 10.38 -11.43
C THR A 103 12.88 9.92 -11.13
N LYS A 104 13.38 10.18 -9.92
CA LYS A 104 14.70 9.73 -9.48
C LYS A 104 14.80 8.20 -9.39
N ARG A 105 13.76 7.52 -8.89
CA ARG A 105 13.71 6.05 -8.82
C ARG A 105 13.73 5.42 -10.21
N VAL A 106 12.83 5.87 -11.09
CA VAL A 106 12.72 5.36 -12.46
C VAL A 106 14.02 5.62 -13.24
N SER A 107 14.58 6.82 -13.14
CA SER A 107 15.87 7.14 -13.77
C SER A 107 17.00 6.22 -13.28
N ALA A 108 17.01 5.84 -12.00
CA ALA A 108 18.01 4.93 -11.45
C ALA A 108 17.87 3.50 -11.98
N LEU A 109 16.65 3.05 -12.31
CA LEU A 109 16.39 1.75 -12.93
C LEU A 109 16.95 1.71 -14.37
N PHE A 110 16.72 2.77 -15.15
CA PHE A 110 17.14 2.82 -16.56
C PHE A 110 18.61 3.18 -16.78
N THR A 111 19.26 3.89 -15.86
CA THR A 111 20.68 4.30 -16.01
C THR A 111 21.69 3.20 -15.64
N GLY A 112 21.23 2.11 -15.00
CA GLY A 112 22.06 0.98 -14.60
C GLY A 112 23.26 1.36 -13.70
N ARG A 113 24.07 0.37 -13.32
CA ARG A 113 25.27 0.57 -12.47
C ARG A 113 26.33 1.52 -13.09
N ARG A 114 26.22 1.89 -14.37
CA ARG A 114 27.19 2.73 -15.09
C ARG A 114 27.15 4.21 -14.73
N ALA A 115 26.09 4.71 -14.10
CA ALA A 115 26.01 6.11 -13.65
C ALA A 115 26.60 6.38 -12.26
N LYS A 116 27.15 5.37 -11.55
CA LYS A 116 27.72 5.56 -10.20
C LYS A 116 28.93 6.51 -10.15
N MET A 117 29.54 6.88 -11.29
CA MET A 117 30.70 7.77 -11.34
C MET A 117 30.43 9.21 -11.79
N ARG A 118 29.25 9.59 -12.29
CA ARG A 118 29.03 10.97 -12.78
C ARG A 118 28.10 11.79 -11.89
N ARG A 119 28.75 12.61 -11.06
CA ARG A 119 28.27 13.82 -10.37
C ARG A 119 27.14 13.58 -9.34
N LYS A 120 27.57 13.31 -8.10
CA LYS A 120 26.77 13.53 -6.88
C LYS A 120 26.42 15.02 -6.78
N LYS A 121 25.35 15.49 -7.47
CA LYS A 121 24.73 16.77 -7.11
C LYS A 121 24.16 16.59 -5.71
N ARG A 122 24.85 17.18 -4.72
CA ARG A 122 24.51 17.17 -3.30
C ARG A 122 23.22 17.98 -3.08
N PHE A 123 22.07 17.39 -3.36
CA PHE A 123 20.79 17.80 -2.80
C PHE A 123 19.91 16.56 -2.62
N ALA A 124 20.34 15.68 -1.72
CA ALA A 124 19.41 14.77 -1.04
C ALA A 124 19.50 15.17 0.43
N ARG A 125 18.46 15.83 0.96
CA ARG A 125 18.34 16.07 2.41
C ARG A 125 18.57 14.72 3.10
N GLN A 126 19.61 14.61 3.92
CA GLN A 126 19.98 13.42 4.68
C GLN A 126 18.97 13.09 5.81
N GLY A 127 17.69 13.46 5.66
CA GLY A 127 16.69 13.45 6.74
C GLY A 127 15.51 12.50 6.56
N ASN A 128 15.42 11.75 5.47
CA ASN A 128 14.23 10.95 5.14
C ASN A 128 14.42 9.44 5.41
N LYS A 129 15.37 9.03 6.24
CA LYS A 129 15.52 7.61 6.62
C LYS A 129 16.08 7.44 8.02
N TRP A 130 15.76 6.33 8.65
CA TRP A 130 16.39 5.91 9.90
C TRP A 130 17.86 5.52 9.67
N TYR A 131 18.72 5.88 10.62
CA TYR A 131 20.14 5.46 10.61
C TYR A 131 20.31 4.04 11.15
N LYS A 132 19.35 3.57 11.95
CA LYS A 132 19.30 2.23 12.54
C LYS A 132 18.28 1.34 11.84
N ARG A 133 18.46 0.03 12.00
CA ARG A 133 17.58 -1.01 11.40
C ARG A 133 16.60 -1.61 12.38
N HIS A 134 16.95 -1.64 13.66
CA HIS A 134 16.07 -2.08 14.73
C HIS A 134 15.28 -0.87 15.23
N LEU A 135 13.98 -0.87 14.97
CA LEU A 135 13.07 0.22 15.27
C LEU A 135 12.03 -0.24 16.28
N SER A 136 11.86 0.54 17.33
CA SER A 136 10.85 0.32 18.35
C SER A 136 9.57 1.05 18.00
N TYR A 137 8.40 0.45 18.24
CA TYR A 137 7.12 1.10 18.01
C TYR A 137 6.20 1.04 19.23
N ARG A 138 5.25 1.97 19.32
CA ARG A 138 4.21 1.98 20.36
C ARG A 138 2.86 2.37 19.78
N LEU A 139 1.84 1.56 20.08
CA LEU A 139 0.44 1.97 19.99
C LEU A 139 0.07 2.74 21.27
N VAL A 140 -0.18 4.04 21.15
CA VAL A 140 -0.44 4.92 22.31
C VAL A 140 -1.88 4.79 22.82
N ASN A 141 -2.84 4.75 21.89
CA ASN A 141 -4.26 4.55 22.14
C ASN A 141 -4.90 3.88 20.92
N TRP A 142 -6.19 3.54 20.99
CA TRP A 142 -6.93 2.92 19.90
C TRP A 142 -8.43 3.26 19.97
N PRO A 143 -9.20 3.07 18.88
CA PRO A 143 -10.64 3.25 18.89
C PRO A 143 -11.30 2.22 19.83
N GLN A 144 -11.99 2.68 20.87
CA GLN A 144 -12.56 1.82 21.92
C GLN A 144 -13.62 0.83 21.44
N HIS A 145 -14.24 1.08 20.28
CA HIS A 145 -15.19 0.15 19.67
C HIS A 145 -14.54 -1.05 18.99
N LEU A 146 -13.20 -1.06 18.86
CA LEU A 146 -12.44 -2.20 18.34
C LEU A 146 -11.74 -2.95 19.49
N PRO A 147 -11.71 -4.29 19.48
CA PRO A 147 -10.99 -5.07 20.48
C PRO A 147 -9.48 -4.76 20.44
N GLU A 148 -8.91 -4.39 21.58
CA GLU A 148 -7.48 -4.05 21.69
C GLU A 148 -6.55 -5.14 21.12
N PRO A 149 -6.72 -6.45 21.40
CA PRO A 149 -5.84 -7.48 20.86
C PRO A 149 -5.85 -7.52 19.33
N ALA A 150 -7.01 -7.29 18.72
CA ALA A 150 -7.17 -7.28 17.27
C ALA A 150 -6.50 -6.05 16.64
N VAL A 151 -6.58 -4.88 17.30
CA VAL A 151 -5.87 -3.66 16.88
C VAL A 151 -4.35 -3.83 17.00
N ARG A 152 -3.85 -4.32 18.15
CA ARG A 152 -2.42 -4.61 18.35
C ARG A 152 -1.92 -5.63 17.33
N GLY A 153 -2.75 -6.62 16.98
CA GLY A 153 -2.47 -7.59 15.93
C GLY A 153 -2.34 -6.96 14.55
N ALA A 154 -3.24 -6.05 14.18
CA ALA A 154 -3.17 -5.29 12.93
C ALA A 154 -1.93 -4.41 12.86
N VAL A 155 -1.56 -3.74 13.97
CA VAL A 155 -0.31 -2.96 14.07
C VAL A 155 0.91 -3.84 13.83
N ARG A 156 1.00 -4.99 14.53
CA ARG A 156 2.11 -5.93 14.35
C ARG A 156 2.22 -6.41 12.91
N ALA A 157 1.11 -6.79 12.31
CA ALA A 157 1.07 -7.22 10.91
C ALA A 157 1.52 -6.10 9.95
N ALA A 158 1.16 -4.84 10.22
CA ALA A 158 1.54 -3.72 9.39
C ALA A 158 3.05 -3.43 9.45
N PHE A 159 3.68 -3.59 10.62
CA PHE A 159 5.15 -3.56 10.72
C PHE A 159 5.81 -4.76 10.03
N GLN A 160 5.24 -5.96 10.21
CA GLN A 160 5.74 -7.17 9.56
C GLN A 160 5.72 -7.07 8.03
N LEU A 161 4.70 -6.41 7.46
CA LEU A 161 4.60 -6.15 6.03
C LEU A 161 5.88 -5.47 5.50
N TRP A 162 6.42 -4.50 6.24
CA TRP A 162 7.62 -3.77 5.86
C TRP A 162 8.92 -4.51 6.20
N SER A 163 9.00 -5.24 7.32
CA SER A 163 10.19 -6.05 7.64
C SER A 163 10.38 -7.20 6.65
N ASN A 164 9.30 -7.80 6.15
CA ASN A 164 9.37 -8.92 5.21
C ASN A 164 10.01 -8.57 3.86
N VAL A 165 10.05 -7.28 3.52
CA VAL A 165 10.57 -6.79 2.24
C VAL A 165 11.79 -5.86 2.41
N SER A 166 12.29 -5.66 3.63
CA SER A 166 13.43 -4.79 3.91
C SER A 166 14.38 -5.36 4.96
N ALA A 167 15.53 -4.73 5.17
CA ALA A 167 16.47 -5.10 6.24
C ALA A 167 16.07 -4.55 7.63
N LEU A 168 14.83 -4.10 7.81
CA LEU A 168 14.34 -3.51 9.05
C LEU A 168 13.76 -4.58 9.97
N GLU A 169 13.95 -4.37 11.28
CA GLU A 169 13.38 -5.21 12.32
C GLU A 169 12.59 -4.33 13.30
N PHE A 170 11.40 -4.79 13.67
CA PHE A 170 10.48 -4.02 14.51
C PHE A 170 10.14 -4.77 15.78
N TRP A 171 10.00 -4.03 16.88
CA TRP A 171 9.56 -4.58 18.16
C TRP A 171 8.71 -3.57 18.94
N GLU A 172 7.75 -4.07 19.71
CA GLU A 172 6.84 -3.23 20.50
C GLU A 172 7.54 -2.76 21.78
N ALA A 173 7.65 -1.43 21.95
CA ALA A 173 8.30 -0.81 23.09
C ALA A 173 7.50 -1.02 24.39
N PRO A 174 8.14 -1.15 25.57
CA PRO A 174 7.44 -1.27 26.83
C PRO A 174 6.64 0.00 27.13
N ALA A 175 5.57 -0.07 27.91
CA ALA A 175 4.67 1.08 28.13
C ALA A 175 5.37 2.35 28.63
N THR A 176 6.44 2.22 29.43
CA THR A 176 7.13 3.32 30.11
C THR A 176 8.38 3.83 29.39
N GLY A 177 8.84 3.18 28.32
CA GLY A 177 10.08 3.57 27.61
C GLY A 177 9.88 4.67 26.55
N PRO A 178 10.93 5.13 25.86
CA PRO A 178 10.78 5.80 24.57
C PRO A 178 10.45 4.79 23.46
N ALA A 179 9.84 5.25 22.37
CA ALA A 179 9.62 4.47 21.15
C ALA A 179 10.01 5.31 19.93
N ASP A 180 10.59 4.68 18.90
CA ASP A 180 11.00 5.37 17.67
C ASP A 180 9.79 5.76 16.83
N ILE A 181 8.78 4.90 16.79
CA ILE A 181 7.56 5.08 16.02
C ILE A 181 6.35 5.07 16.96
N ARG A 182 5.56 6.14 16.98
CA ARG A 182 4.37 6.26 17.82
C ARG A 182 3.11 6.34 16.97
N LEU A 183 2.16 5.46 17.23
CA LEU A 183 0.87 5.40 16.56
C LEU A 183 -0.21 5.93 17.52
N THR A 184 -0.90 7.01 17.15
CA THR A 184 -1.86 7.67 18.04
C THR A 184 -3.12 8.11 17.28
N PHE A 185 -4.28 7.95 17.88
CA PHE A 185 -5.58 8.39 17.36
C PHE A 185 -5.95 9.72 18.02
N PHE A 186 -6.20 10.73 17.20
CA PHE A 186 -6.57 12.08 17.63
C PHE A 186 -7.87 12.53 16.97
N GLN A 187 -8.46 13.60 17.49
CA GLN A 187 -9.66 14.21 16.92
C GLN A 187 -9.37 15.69 16.66
N GLY A 188 -9.77 16.21 15.49
CA GLY A 188 -9.62 17.61 15.15
C GLY A 188 -8.17 18.11 15.26
N ASP A 189 -8.00 19.31 15.81
CA ASP A 189 -6.68 19.86 16.12
C ASP A 189 -6.01 19.10 17.28
N HIS A 190 -4.77 18.69 17.05
CA HIS A 190 -3.99 17.89 18.00
C HIS A 190 -2.54 18.39 18.12
N ASN A 191 -2.37 19.71 17.99
CA ASN A 191 -1.13 20.45 18.33
C ASN A 191 0.11 20.08 17.50
N ASP A 192 -0.07 19.58 16.26
CA ASP A 192 1.03 19.28 15.33
C ASP A 192 0.98 20.12 14.05
N GLY A 193 0.15 21.18 14.05
CA GLY A 193 -0.01 22.18 13.00
C GLY A 193 -1.45 22.28 12.50
N LEU A 194 -1.97 23.50 12.30
CA LEU A 194 -3.37 23.70 11.89
C LEU A 194 -3.72 23.01 10.55
N SER A 195 -2.77 22.86 9.63
CA SER A 195 -2.97 22.14 8.36
C SER A 195 -3.17 20.64 8.54
N ASN A 196 -2.75 20.09 9.69
CA ASN A 196 -2.81 18.68 10.04
C ASN A 196 -4.03 18.34 10.91
N ALA A 197 -4.84 19.34 11.29
CA ALA A 197 -6.08 19.09 12.01
C ALA A 197 -7.00 18.15 11.20
N PHE A 198 -7.57 17.15 11.87
CA PHE A 198 -8.49 16.21 11.24
C PHE A 198 -9.85 16.87 10.95
N ASP A 199 -10.46 16.49 9.83
CA ASP A 199 -11.66 17.08 9.27
C ASP A 199 -12.96 16.30 9.58
N GLY A 200 -12.85 15.26 10.41
CA GLY A 200 -13.96 14.39 10.76
C GLY A 200 -14.17 13.29 9.71
N PRO A 201 -15.35 12.64 9.67
CA PRO A 201 -15.51 11.45 8.83
C PRO A 201 -15.34 11.74 7.34
N GLY A 202 -14.30 11.21 6.69
CA GLY A 202 -13.96 11.56 5.31
C GLY A 202 -12.56 12.13 5.19
N GLY A 203 -12.28 12.77 4.06
CA GLY A 203 -11.10 13.62 3.94
C GLY A 203 -9.79 12.93 4.30
N ALA A 204 -9.09 13.47 5.30
CA ALA A 204 -7.79 12.98 5.75
C ALA A 204 -7.96 11.87 6.81
N LEU A 205 -7.69 10.63 6.40
CA LEU A 205 -7.85 9.46 7.28
C LEU A 205 -6.81 9.40 8.42
N ALA A 206 -5.61 9.84 8.10
CA ALA A 206 -4.41 9.76 8.92
C ALA A 206 -3.30 10.59 8.28
N HIS A 207 -2.25 10.89 9.03
CA HIS A 207 -0.99 11.41 8.50
C HIS A 207 0.18 10.94 9.34
N ALA A 208 1.37 11.02 8.77
CA ALA A 208 2.58 10.62 9.45
C ALA A 208 3.73 11.60 9.23
N PHE A 209 4.61 11.65 10.21
CA PHE A 209 5.85 12.38 10.16
C PHE A 209 7.00 11.44 9.84
N LEU A 210 7.80 11.87 8.87
CA LEU A 210 9.03 11.19 8.43
C LEU A 210 9.97 10.85 9.62
N PRO A 211 10.92 9.91 9.43
CA PRO A 211 11.76 9.30 10.47
C PRO A 211 12.35 10.19 11.58
N ARG A 212 12.54 11.49 11.40
CA ARG A 212 13.09 12.34 12.47
C ARG A 212 12.10 12.55 13.64
N ARG A 213 10.79 12.52 13.37
CA ARG A 213 9.75 12.56 14.41
C ARG A 213 9.20 11.16 14.70
N GLY A 214 8.97 10.34 13.67
CA GLY A 214 8.51 8.96 13.85
C GLY A 214 7.13 8.88 14.49
N GLU A 215 6.16 9.63 13.98
CA GLU A 215 4.81 9.70 14.53
C GLU A 215 3.81 9.43 13.40
N ALA A 216 2.78 8.64 13.66
CA ALA A 216 1.63 8.48 12.78
C ALA A 216 0.35 8.73 13.58
N HIS A 217 -0.45 9.66 13.07
CA HIS A 217 -1.69 10.12 13.66
C HIS A 217 -2.86 9.64 12.82
N PHE A 218 -3.90 9.14 13.47
CA PHE A 218 -5.09 8.59 12.82
C PHE A 218 -6.31 9.39 13.26
N ASP A 219 -7.21 9.72 12.32
CA ASP A 219 -8.43 10.41 12.67
C ASP A 219 -9.36 9.48 13.47
N ARG A 220 -9.63 9.84 14.71
CA ARG A 220 -10.49 9.10 15.63
C ARG A 220 -11.96 9.14 15.22
N ASP A 221 -12.40 10.15 14.47
CA ASP A 221 -13.78 10.27 14.00
C ASP A 221 -14.09 9.31 12.85
N GLU A 222 -13.07 8.63 12.34
CA GLU A 222 -13.26 7.66 11.29
C GLU A 222 -13.90 6.36 11.77
N ARG A 223 -14.77 5.82 10.91
CA ARG A 223 -15.41 4.51 11.12
C ARG A 223 -14.41 3.39 10.83
N TRP A 224 -13.43 3.23 11.71
CA TRP A 224 -12.41 2.18 11.64
C TRP A 224 -13.04 0.80 11.74
N SER A 225 -12.55 -0.11 10.90
CA SER A 225 -12.91 -1.51 10.89
C SER A 225 -11.68 -2.37 10.63
N LEU A 226 -11.70 -3.59 11.14
CA LEU A 226 -10.73 -4.62 10.81
C LEU A 226 -11.22 -5.57 9.71
N SER A 227 -12.47 -5.40 9.26
CA SER A 227 -13.07 -6.18 8.18
C SER A 227 -12.76 -5.55 6.81
N ARG A 228 -12.87 -6.35 5.75
CA ARG A 228 -12.83 -5.84 4.37
C ARG A 228 -14.11 -5.11 3.93
N ARG A 229 -15.23 -5.45 4.55
CA ARG A 229 -16.58 -5.17 4.01
C ARG A 229 -17.24 -3.94 4.61
N ARG A 230 -16.75 -3.47 5.77
CA ARG A 230 -17.36 -2.37 6.53
C ARG A 230 -16.30 -1.34 6.86
N GLY A 231 -16.70 -0.07 6.90
CA GLY A 231 -15.84 1.03 7.36
C GLY A 231 -14.56 1.21 6.56
N ARG A 232 -13.59 1.89 7.19
CA ARG A 232 -12.22 2.07 6.71
C ARG A 232 -11.33 1.01 7.33
N ASN A 233 -10.61 0.27 6.51
CA ASN A 233 -9.79 -0.83 6.98
C ASN A 233 -8.55 -0.28 7.67
N LEU A 234 -8.48 -0.45 8.99
CA LEU A 234 -7.43 0.12 9.83
C LEU A 234 -6.04 -0.42 9.45
N PHE A 235 -5.95 -1.70 9.10
CA PHE A 235 -4.67 -2.31 8.71
C PHE A 235 -4.08 -1.66 7.45
N VAL A 236 -4.90 -1.37 6.44
CA VAL A 236 -4.43 -0.72 5.20
C VAL A 236 -3.87 0.67 5.50
N VAL A 237 -4.56 1.46 6.32
CA VAL A 237 -4.10 2.82 6.67
C VAL A 237 -2.87 2.76 7.58
N LEU A 238 -2.86 1.87 8.59
CA LEU A 238 -1.67 1.61 9.42
C LEU A 238 -0.44 1.30 8.55
N ALA A 239 -0.57 0.37 7.60
CA ALA A 239 0.52 -0.04 6.74
C ALA A 239 1.04 1.12 5.87
N HIS A 240 0.13 1.95 5.34
CA HIS A 240 0.47 3.16 4.58
C HIS A 240 1.24 4.18 5.44
N GLU A 241 0.68 4.58 6.59
CA GLU A 241 1.29 5.58 7.46
C GLU A 241 2.63 5.11 8.03
N ILE A 242 2.77 3.82 8.35
CA ILE A 242 4.06 3.27 8.75
C ILE A 242 5.08 3.46 7.61
N GLY A 243 4.72 3.28 6.35
CA GLY A 243 5.60 3.56 5.22
C GLY A 243 6.17 4.98 5.24
N HIS A 244 5.36 5.98 5.58
CA HIS A 244 5.82 7.36 5.79
C HIS A 244 6.77 7.49 6.98
N THR A 245 6.49 6.84 8.12
CA THR A 245 7.42 6.83 9.26
C THR A 245 8.76 6.18 8.92
N LEU A 246 8.82 5.34 7.88
CA LEU A 246 10.05 4.76 7.32
C LEU A 246 10.71 5.64 6.26
N GLY A 247 10.11 6.77 5.87
CA GLY A 247 10.70 7.70 4.93
C GLY A 247 10.18 7.60 3.49
N LEU A 248 9.16 6.78 3.25
CA LEU A 248 8.53 6.70 1.95
C LEU A 248 7.65 7.92 1.70
N THR A 249 7.64 8.40 0.47
CA THR A 249 6.71 9.45 0.00
C THR A 249 5.55 8.79 -0.74
N HIS A 250 4.51 9.56 -1.04
CA HIS A 250 3.44 9.05 -1.86
C HIS A 250 3.94 8.55 -3.23
N SER A 251 3.30 7.49 -3.71
CA SER A 251 3.50 6.93 -5.02
C SER A 251 2.41 7.40 -5.96
N ALA A 252 2.78 7.79 -7.19
CA ALA A 252 1.83 8.03 -8.26
C ALA A 252 1.27 6.71 -8.86
N ALA A 253 1.86 5.56 -8.52
CA ALA A 253 1.35 4.29 -9.00
C ALA A 253 -0.01 4.00 -8.35
N PRO A 254 -1.10 3.84 -9.12
CA PRO A 254 -2.33 3.25 -8.58
C PRO A 254 -1.97 1.84 -8.12
N ARG A 255 -2.68 1.13 -7.26
CA ARG A 255 -2.21 -0.18 -6.72
C ARG A 255 -0.97 -0.15 -5.81
N ALA A 256 -0.16 0.90 -5.76
CA ALA A 256 0.80 1.04 -4.67
C ALA A 256 0.08 1.25 -3.34
N LEU A 257 0.61 0.64 -2.27
CA LEU A 257 0.14 0.89 -0.91
C LEU A 257 0.36 2.37 -0.58
N MET A 258 1.52 2.93 -0.95
CA MET A 258 1.86 4.33 -0.74
C MET A 258 1.14 5.30 -1.70
N ALA A 259 0.14 4.86 -2.47
CA ALA A 259 -0.71 5.79 -3.21
C ALA A 259 -1.55 6.64 -2.23
N PRO A 260 -1.70 7.96 -2.45
CA PRO A 260 -2.28 8.87 -1.46
C PRO A 260 -3.74 8.57 -1.14
N TYR A 261 -4.50 8.11 -2.13
CA TYR A 261 -5.92 7.84 -1.98
C TYR A 261 -6.20 6.45 -1.43
N TYR A 262 -7.11 6.41 -0.45
CA TYR A 262 -7.52 5.17 0.19
C TYR A 262 -8.15 4.21 -0.82
N LYS A 263 -7.71 2.96 -0.78
CA LYS A 263 -8.24 1.87 -1.60
C LYS A 263 -8.80 0.79 -0.70
N ARG A 264 -9.96 0.27 -1.06
CA ARG A 264 -10.52 -0.91 -0.38
C ARG A 264 -9.66 -2.13 -0.69
N LEU A 265 -9.46 -2.99 0.31
CA LEU A 265 -8.64 -4.19 0.19
C LEU A 265 -9.23 -5.17 -0.85
N GLY A 266 -8.54 -5.29 -1.98
CA GLY A 266 -8.84 -6.22 -3.08
C GLY A 266 -8.29 -7.63 -2.84
N ARG A 267 -8.41 -8.53 -3.82
CA ARG A 267 -7.82 -9.88 -3.74
C ARG A 267 -6.31 -9.91 -4.02
N ASP A 268 -5.79 -8.79 -4.50
CA ASP A 268 -4.41 -8.63 -4.96
C ASP A 268 -3.41 -8.49 -3.80
N ALA A 269 -2.12 -8.54 -4.12
CA ALA A 269 -1.05 -8.23 -3.18
C ALA A 269 -1.21 -6.80 -2.63
N LEU A 270 -0.96 -6.62 -1.33
CA LEU A 270 -1.10 -5.31 -0.70
C LEU A 270 0.07 -4.37 -1.03
N LEU A 271 1.29 -4.90 -1.06
CA LEU A 271 2.46 -4.16 -1.51
C LEU A 271 2.62 -4.31 -3.02
N SER A 272 2.78 -3.19 -3.72
CA SER A 272 3.24 -3.19 -5.10
C SER A 272 4.77 -3.28 -5.18
N TRP A 273 5.28 -3.58 -6.38
CA TRP A 273 6.72 -3.53 -6.64
C TRP A 273 7.31 -2.12 -6.42
N ASP A 274 6.56 -1.04 -6.63
CA ASP A 274 7.07 0.31 -6.35
C ASP A 274 7.30 0.52 -4.84
N ASP A 275 6.41 0.00 -3.98
CA ASP A 275 6.56 0.06 -2.53
C ASP A 275 7.79 -0.73 -2.07
N VAL A 276 7.96 -1.96 -2.58
CA VAL A 276 9.10 -2.83 -2.26
C VAL A 276 10.43 -2.20 -2.68
N LEU A 277 10.51 -1.70 -3.92
CA LEU A 277 11.72 -1.04 -4.41
C LEU A 277 12.03 0.24 -3.62
N ALA A 278 11.00 1.01 -3.26
CA ALA A 278 11.19 2.25 -2.50
C ALA A 278 11.78 1.97 -1.11
N VAL A 279 11.23 1.02 -0.34
CA VAL A 279 11.77 0.68 0.99
C VAL A 279 13.14 0.03 0.91
N GLN A 280 13.38 -0.85 -0.07
CA GLN A 280 14.69 -1.47 -0.28
C GLN A 280 15.75 -0.45 -0.71
N SER A 281 15.38 0.62 -1.40
CA SER A 281 16.32 1.70 -1.74
C SER A 281 16.84 2.45 -0.50
N LEU A 282 16.06 2.49 0.58
CA LEU A 282 16.42 3.14 1.83
C LEU A 282 17.20 2.22 2.77
N TYR A 283 16.76 0.96 2.88
CA TYR A 283 17.19 0.02 3.93
C TYR A 283 17.86 -1.25 3.42
N GLY A 284 17.74 -1.58 2.14
CA GLY A 284 18.20 -2.84 1.55
C GLY A 284 17.17 -3.96 1.66
N LYS A 285 17.50 -5.11 1.05
CA LYS A 285 16.70 -6.35 1.09
C LYS A 285 16.77 -7.03 2.46
N PRO A 286 15.82 -7.90 2.82
CA PRO A 286 15.88 -8.73 4.03
C PRO A 286 17.20 -9.51 4.13
N GLN A 287 17.71 -9.67 5.36
CA GLN A 287 18.89 -10.49 5.62
C GLN A 287 18.48 -11.97 5.61
N GLY A 288 19.13 -12.82 4.80
CA GLY A 288 18.86 -14.28 4.78
C GLY A 288 18.61 -14.93 3.41
N GLY A 289 18.80 -14.23 2.29
CA GLY A 289 18.78 -14.84 0.94
C GLY A 289 17.42 -15.43 0.50
N SER A 290 16.38 -15.28 1.30
CA SER A 290 15.01 -15.58 0.89
C SER A 290 14.51 -14.38 0.09
N GLY A 291 14.00 -14.62 -1.13
CA GLY A 291 13.39 -13.60 -1.97
C GLY A 291 12.36 -12.76 -1.19
N ALA A 292 12.12 -11.51 -1.62
CA ALA A 292 11.13 -10.66 -0.98
C ALA A 292 9.77 -11.38 -0.99
N ILE A 293 9.30 -11.83 0.18
CA ILE A 293 8.03 -12.56 0.29
C ILE A 293 6.92 -11.55 -0.01
N GLN A 294 6.34 -11.63 -1.22
CA GLN A 294 5.13 -10.90 -1.52
C GLN A 294 4.00 -11.53 -0.72
N LEU A 295 3.53 -10.82 0.30
CA LEU A 295 2.42 -11.29 1.12
C LEU A 295 1.10 -11.05 0.38
N PRO A 296 0.31 -12.10 0.07
CA PRO A 296 -1.02 -11.91 -0.48
C PRO A 296 -1.85 -11.03 0.45
N GLY A 297 -2.57 -10.05 -0.11
CA GLY A 297 -3.45 -9.16 0.68
C GLY A 297 -4.51 -9.92 1.47
N LYS A 298 -4.84 -11.16 1.07
CA LYS A 298 -5.73 -12.10 1.76
C LYS A 298 -5.25 -12.53 3.16
N LEU A 299 -3.94 -12.55 3.44
CA LEU A 299 -3.42 -13.01 4.74
C LEU A 299 -3.82 -12.09 5.90
N PHE A 300 -4.24 -10.86 5.61
CA PHE A 300 -4.50 -9.82 6.61
C PHE A 300 -5.97 -9.37 6.64
N THR A 301 -6.88 -10.17 6.08
CA THR A 301 -8.25 -9.70 5.83
C THR A 301 -9.21 -9.79 6.99
N ASP A 302 -8.90 -10.60 7.99
CA ASP A 302 -9.88 -10.94 9.04
C ASP A 302 -9.22 -10.98 10.42
N PHE A 303 -8.68 -9.84 10.87
CA PHE A 303 -8.23 -9.68 12.27
C PHE A 303 -9.36 -9.86 13.29
N GLU A 304 -10.64 -9.79 12.86
CA GLU A 304 -11.81 -10.18 13.67
C GLU A 304 -11.79 -11.66 14.11
N ALA A 305 -11.05 -12.52 13.41
CA ALA A 305 -10.86 -13.92 13.79
C ALA A 305 -9.75 -14.11 14.84
N TRP A 306 -8.96 -13.07 15.12
CA TRP A 306 -7.82 -13.10 16.04
C TRP A 306 -8.19 -12.67 17.47
N ASP A 307 -9.46 -12.81 17.83
CA ASP A 307 -9.94 -12.67 19.21
C ASP A 307 -9.63 -13.97 19.99
N PRO A 308 -8.68 -13.97 20.94
CA PRO A 308 -8.34 -15.15 21.73
C PRO A 308 -9.50 -15.65 22.61
N HIS A 309 -10.53 -14.82 22.87
CA HIS A 309 -11.72 -15.20 23.63
C HIS A 309 -12.84 -15.79 22.77
N ARG A 310 -12.74 -15.70 21.44
CA ARG A 310 -13.74 -16.25 20.50
C ARG A 310 -13.47 -17.70 20.09
N LEU A 311 -12.36 -18.27 20.55
CA LEU A 311 -11.93 -19.65 20.27
C LEU A 311 -12.82 -20.73 20.93
N GLN A 312 -13.74 -20.37 21.83
CA GLN A 312 -14.57 -21.35 22.54
C GLN A 312 -15.92 -21.68 21.86
N GLY A 313 -16.27 -21.01 20.75
CA GLY A 313 -17.62 -21.11 20.17
C GLY A 313 -17.75 -21.72 18.78
N ARG A 314 -16.67 -22.05 18.07
CA ARG A 314 -16.77 -22.68 16.75
C ARG A 314 -16.40 -24.16 16.80
N ARG A 315 -17.40 -25.01 16.57
CA ARG A 315 -17.17 -26.31 15.93
C ARG A 315 -16.36 -26.06 14.64
N PRO A 316 -15.33 -26.87 14.35
CA PRO A 316 -14.54 -26.71 13.13
C PRO A 316 -15.41 -27.10 11.92
N GLU A 317 -16.13 -26.14 11.37
CA GLU A 317 -16.66 -26.24 10.01
C GLU A 317 -15.55 -25.91 9.02
N THR A 318 -14.62 -26.85 8.82
CA THR A 318 -13.78 -26.86 7.61
C THR A 318 -13.50 -28.30 7.21
N ARG A 319 -14.47 -28.93 6.53
CA ARG A 319 -14.20 -30.07 5.64
C ARG A 319 -13.70 -29.52 4.31
N GLY A 320 -12.40 -29.33 4.20
CA GLY A 320 -11.74 -28.90 2.97
C GLY A 320 -10.22 -29.05 3.08
N PRO A 321 -9.50 -29.50 2.04
CA PRO A 321 -8.07 -29.67 2.12
C PRO A 321 -7.34 -28.33 2.33
N LYS A 322 -6.22 -28.36 3.09
CA LYS A 322 -5.46 -27.17 3.50
C LYS A 322 -4.98 -26.28 2.33
N TYR A 323 -4.89 -26.81 1.11
CA TYR A 323 -4.46 -26.05 -0.06
C TYR A 323 -5.49 -25.00 -0.54
N CYS A 324 -6.77 -25.10 -0.17
CA CYS A 324 -7.78 -24.09 -0.55
C CYS A 324 -7.61 -22.75 0.20
N HIS A 325 -6.71 -22.69 1.18
CA HIS A 325 -6.52 -21.55 2.08
C HIS A 325 -5.07 -21.04 2.15
N SER A 326 -4.17 -21.57 1.31
CA SER A 326 -2.76 -21.20 1.26
C SER A 326 -2.42 -20.31 0.05
N SER A 327 -1.31 -19.58 0.16
CA SER A 327 -0.59 -19.03 -1.00
C SER A 327 0.32 -20.10 -1.58
N PHE A 328 0.55 -20.05 -2.89
CA PHE A 328 1.42 -20.99 -3.59
C PHE A 328 2.61 -20.23 -4.15
N ASP A 329 3.74 -20.93 -4.21
CA ASP A 329 4.98 -20.38 -4.74
C ASP A 329 4.96 -20.36 -6.27
N ALA A 330 4.42 -21.41 -6.90
CA ALA A 330 4.25 -21.49 -8.34
C ALA A 330 3.07 -22.39 -8.70
N ILE A 331 2.47 -22.16 -9.88
CA ILE A 331 1.49 -23.06 -10.49
C ILE A 331 1.88 -23.21 -11.97
N THR A 332 1.89 -24.44 -12.47
CA THR A 332 2.09 -24.71 -13.89
C THR A 332 1.21 -25.86 -14.38
N VAL A 333 1.10 -26.02 -15.68
CA VAL A 333 0.27 -27.06 -16.31
C VAL A 333 1.08 -27.77 -17.39
N ASP A 334 1.02 -29.10 -17.42
CA ASP A 334 1.66 -29.88 -18.48
C ASP A 334 0.76 -30.02 -19.72
N GLY A 335 1.31 -30.55 -20.81
CA GLY A 335 0.55 -30.81 -22.05
C GLY A 335 -0.59 -31.83 -21.91
N GLN A 336 -0.72 -32.51 -20.77
CA GLN A 336 -1.80 -33.44 -20.46
C GLN A 336 -2.87 -32.81 -19.54
N HIS A 337 -2.86 -31.47 -19.40
CA HIS A 337 -3.75 -30.71 -18.54
C HIS A 337 -3.66 -31.09 -17.05
N ARG A 338 -2.54 -31.68 -16.61
CA ARG A 338 -2.27 -31.88 -15.19
C ARG A 338 -1.65 -30.61 -14.63
N LEU A 339 -2.27 -30.10 -13.58
CA LEU A 339 -1.88 -28.87 -12.92
C LEU A 339 -0.98 -29.22 -11.73
N TYR A 340 0.17 -28.56 -11.66
CA TYR A 340 1.16 -28.74 -10.61
C TYR A 340 1.16 -27.48 -9.74
N ILE A 341 0.93 -27.66 -8.44
CA ILE A 341 0.90 -26.58 -7.45
C ILE A 341 2.10 -26.75 -6.53
N PHE A 342 2.91 -25.70 -6.35
CA PHE A 342 4.14 -25.75 -5.55
C PHE A 342 4.03 -24.87 -4.32
N GLN A 343 4.49 -25.38 -3.17
CA GLN A 343 4.57 -24.62 -1.93
C GLN A 343 5.70 -25.14 -1.04
N GLY A 344 6.65 -24.28 -0.70
CA GLY A 344 7.85 -24.64 0.03
C GLY A 344 8.61 -25.76 -0.66
N ASN A 345 8.86 -26.83 0.09
CA ASN A 345 9.55 -28.03 -0.39
C ASN A 345 8.60 -29.12 -0.93
N GLN A 346 7.33 -28.80 -1.15
CA GLN A 346 6.30 -29.75 -1.58
C GLN A 346 5.55 -29.29 -2.83
N PHE A 347 4.93 -30.24 -3.52
CA PHE A 347 4.03 -29.96 -4.62
C PHE A 347 2.86 -30.95 -4.66
N TRP A 348 1.76 -30.55 -5.30
CA TRP A 348 0.57 -31.37 -5.55
C TRP A 348 0.30 -31.45 -7.05
N GLU A 349 -0.26 -32.58 -7.45
CA GLU A 349 -0.75 -32.81 -8.80
C GLU A 349 -2.27 -32.80 -8.79
N VAL A 350 -2.85 -32.01 -9.69
CA VAL A 350 -4.28 -31.94 -9.92
C VAL A 350 -4.56 -32.44 -11.33
N THR A 351 -5.24 -33.57 -11.40
CA THR A 351 -5.70 -34.14 -12.68
C THR A 351 -6.74 -33.26 -13.34
N ALA A 352 -6.97 -33.44 -14.65
CA ALA A 352 -7.99 -32.70 -15.39
C ALA A 352 -9.41 -32.86 -14.78
N ASP A 353 -9.67 -34.00 -14.12
CA ASP A 353 -10.93 -34.29 -13.42
C ASP A 353 -11.04 -33.62 -12.04
N GLY A 354 -10.00 -32.88 -11.62
CA GLY A 354 -9.97 -32.14 -10.36
C GLY A 354 -9.53 -32.98 -9.15
N ASN A 355 -9.14 -34.24 -9.32
CA ASN A 355 -8.57 -35.06 -8.24
C ASN A 355 -7.16 -34.57 -7.90
N VAL A 356 -6.90 -34.35 -6.61
CA VAL A 356 -5.64 -33.84 -6.07
C VAL A 356 -4.85 -34.95 -5.39
N SER A 357 -3.56 -35.03 -5.67
CA SER A 357 -2.65 -35.97 -5.02
C SER A 357 -2.35 -35.60 -3.56
N GLU A 358 -1.73 -36.52 -2.82
CA GLU A 358 -1.02 -36.17 -1.58
C GLU A 358 0.21 -35.28 -1.88
N PRO A 359 0.73 -34.51 -0.90
CA PRO A 359 1.91 -33.66 -1.10
C PRO A 359 3.15 -34.49 -1.38
N HIS A 360 3.80 -34.22 -2.50
CA HIS A 360 5.06 -34.83 -2.88
C HIS A 360 6.24 -33.91 -2.57
N PRO A 361 7.37 -34.43 -2.05
CA PRO A 361 8.57 -33.63 -1.89
C PRO A 361 9.15 -33.19 -3.24
N LEU A 362 9.37 -31.88 -3.41
CA LEU A 362 9.85 -31.28 -4.67
C LEU A 362 11.17 -31.92 -5.15
N GLN A 363 12.14 -32.01 -4.26
CA GLN A 363 13.47 -32.54 -4.55
C GLN A 363 13.50 -34.06 -4.79
N LYS A 364 12.41 -34.78 -4.45
CA LYS A 364 12.29 -36.20 -4.76
C LYS A 364 11.98 -36.43 -6.24
N ARG A 365 11.17 -35.54 -6.85
CA ARG A 365 10.82 -35.62 -8.27
C ARG A 365 11.82 -34.91 -9.16
N TRP A 366 12.33 -33.76 -8.74
CA TRP A 366 13.34 -33.00 -9.46
C TRP A 366 14.59 -32.82 -8.60
N ALA A 367 15.49 -33.80 -8.70
CA ALA A 367 16.77 -33.77 -7.98
C ALA A 367 17.61 -32.58 -8.45
N GLY A 368 18.21 -31.86 -7.51
CA GLY A 368 19.02 -30.67 -7.79
C GLY A 368 18.27 -29.33 -7.73
N LEU A 369 16.93 -29.34 -7.56
CA LEU A 369 16.20 -28.10 -7.28
C LEU A 369 16.50 -27.56 -5.88
N PRO A 370 16.41 -26.23 -5.67
CA PRO A 370 16.47 -25.64 -4.34
C PRO A 370 15.27 -26.07 -3.47
N PRO A 371 15.31 -25.86 -2.13
CA PRO A 371 14.24 -26.30 -1.22
C PRO A 371 12.87 -25.67 -1.46
N HIS A 372 12.80 -24.61 -2.27
CA HIS A 372 11.58 -23.94 -2.74
C HIS A 372 11.91 -23.17 -4.02
N ILE A 373 10.90 -22.92 -4.84
CA ILE A 373 10.97 -22.22 -6.14
C ILE A 373 10.10 -20.96 -6.12
N GLU A 374 10.22 -20.07 -7.12
CA GLU A 374 9.42 -18.84 -7.21
C GLU A 374 8.50 -18.79 -8.44
N ALA A 375 8.83 -19.55 -9.50
CA ALA A 375 7.95 -19.78 -10.63
C ALA A 375 8.29 -21.12 -11.30
N ALA A 376 7.32 -21.66 -12.03
CA ALA A 376 7.48 -22.87 -12.84
C ALA A 376 6.75 -22.70 -14.17
N ALA A 377 7.35 -23.18 -15.25
CA ALA A 377 6.74 -23.26 -16.57
C ALA A 377 7.01 -24.64 -17.16
N VAL A 378 6.12 -25.11 -18.04
CA VAL A 378 6.33 -26.33 -18.83
C VAL A 378 6.39 -25.94 -20.30
N SER A 379 7.41 -26.39 -21.03
CA SER A 379 7.43 -26.27 -22.49
C SER A 379 6.36 -27.18 -23.08
N LEU A 380 5.45 -26.61 -23.88
CA LEU A 380 4.43 -27.39 -24.58
C LEU A 380 4.98 -28.12 -25.80
N GLU A 381 6.16 -27.70 -26.29
CA GLU A 381 6.84 -28.33 -27.43
C GLU A 381 7.57 -29.60 -26.97
N ASP A 382 8.27 -29.52 -25.83
CA ASP A 382 9.21 -30.58 -25.39
C ASP A 382 8.71 -31.34 -24.16
N GLY A 383 7.77 -30.75 -23.42
CA GLY A 383 7.25 -31.28 -22.14
C GLY A 383 8.17 -31.03 -20.94
N ASP A 384 9.24 -30.26 -21.11
CA ASP A 384 10.24 -30.01 -20.08
C ASP A 384 9.78 -28.98 -19.05
N PHE A 385 10.19 -29.19 -17.79
CA PHE A 385 9.89 -28.28 -16.69
C PHE A 385 11.03 -27.27 -16.50
N TYR A 386 10.64 -26.01 -16.41
CA TYR A 386 11.51 -24.86 -16.16
C TYR A 386 11.18 -24.28 -14.80
N PHE A 387 12.13 -24.30 -13.89
CA PHE A 387 11.99 -23.76 -12.55
C PHE A 387 12.81 -22.48 -12.39
N PHE A 388 12.23 -21.48 -11.73
CA PHE A 388 12.85 -20.17 -11.55
C PHE A 388 13.04 -19.87 -10.06
N LYS A 389 14.21 -19.32 -9.75
CA LYS A 389 14.57 -18.78 -8.45
C LYS A 389 15.63 -17.68 -8.67
N GLU A 390 15.33 -16.45 -8.23
CA GLU A 390 16.18 -15.26 -8.44
C GLU A 390 16.45 -14.89 -9.94
N LEU A 391 17.53 -14.12 -10.21
CA LEU A 391 17.80 -13.36 -11.45
C LEU A 391 18.24 -14.19 -12.68
N LEU A 392 18.24 -15.52 -12.61
CA LEU A 392 18.29 -16.54 -13.68
C LEU A 392 19.07 -17.76 -13.16
N VAL A 393 18.39 -18.88 -12.96
CA VAL A 393 18.92 -20.21 -13.30
C VAL A 393 17.76 -21.00 -13.88
N VAL A 394 17.81 -21.27 -15.18
CA VAL A 394 16.97 -22.27 -15.82
C VAL A 394 17.57 -23.62 -15.47
N MET A 395 17.02 -24.32 -14.48
CA MET A 395 17.21 -25.76 -14.39
C MET A 395 16.16 -26.38 -15.31
N ALA A 396 16.49 -26.53 -16.59
CA ALA A 396 15.74 -27.43 -17.46
C ALA A 396 16.01 -28.84 -16.93
N VAL A 397 15.02 -29.43 -16.27
CA VAL A 397 15.13 -30.82 -15.86
C VAL A 397 14.41 -31.62 -16.93
N GLU A 398 15.21 -32.24 -17.79
CA GLU A 398 14.77 -33.21 -18.78
C GLU A 398 13.84 -34.21 -18.09
N LYS A 399 12.76 -34.58 -18.78
CA LYS A 399 11.80 -35.60 -18.35
C LYS A 399 12.53 -36.74 -17.62
N ALA A 400 12.31 -36.87 -16.31
CA ALA A 400 13.01 -37.88 -15.52
C ALA A 400 12.92 -39.25 -16.23
N PRO A 401 14.06 -39.92 -16.49
CA PRO A 401 14.06 -41.12 -17.32
C PRO A 401 13.43 -42.30 -16.57
N GLY A 402 12.16 -42.58 -16.87
CA GLY A 402 11.41 -43.80 -16.52
C GLY A 402 11.14 -44.01 -15.02
N LEU A 403 10.04 -44.61 -14.55
CA LEU A 403 8.93 -45.39 -15.13
C LEU A 403 7.84 -45.46 -14.03
N PRO A 404 6.57 -45.80 -14.33
CA PRO A 404 5.99 -46.21 -15.61
C PRO A 404 5.26 -45.08 -16.37
#